data_AF-A0A933R0Q1-F1
#
_entry.id   AF-A0A933R0Q1-F1
#
_cell.length_a   1.000
_cell.length_b   1.000
_cell.length_c   1.000
_cell.angle_alpha   90.00
_cell.angle_beta   90.00
_cell.angle_gamma   90.00
#
_symmetry.space_group_name_H-M   'P 1'
#
loop_
_entity.id
_entity.type
_entity.pdbx_description
1 polymer ?
#
loop_
_entity_poly.entity_id
_entity_poly.type
_entity_poly.pdbx_seq_one_letter_code
_entity_poly.pdbx_strand_id
1 'polypeptide(L)'
;MQAATHTSSQITRATKRIELTGLVIFLGVFMLGNSLLPRTPDIIHGWADLFWTAGALFTALRCFVTARRQTGNEARAWRLFGLACMTWFGGMLVWDYQELVLGRYTPFPSWPDLGYYLFAVLFGAGLVQYRGGGPRVPVTLLELSQFGIFLCCIALVHLVIFATPLQARESTPLLVASALAYPVLYMALLIHGVATLWLRLRGPTRRALGIVVTGIAVHALTNSLYAYALLGRTYEAGNYLDSAWLFGFALIYWGAVQYPDMSTRQDAASEQDVTPPLARLVPVASISVTILVILAFRQNLQPIVYAQMFLPMILLMACIALREWAGNTLEAHQAAAVRRSEAQLRQIFSISPVMTTITRRHDGMFVDVNDAYLETTGYRRDELLGRSSTQLGMWKQPQDRQRMIDQLQAKGSIRGFDQQIRTKSGEIREVLASFAPILIEDEECLLGAALDITARERTAAEMRKLARALEQTADIVMITDRVGRIE
;
A
#
# COMPACT_ATOMS: atom_id res chain seq x y z
N MET A 1 -13.94 21.68 16.17
CA MET A 1 -14.05 20.76 15.01
C MET A 1 -13.35 19.43 15.25
N GLN A 2 -12.10 19.40 15.75
CA GLN A 2 -11.36 18.16 16.05
C GLN A 2 -11.97 17.25 17.15
N ALA A 3 -12.71 17.81 18.12
CA ALA A 3 -13.37 17.01 19.15
C ALA A 3 -14.55 16.18 18.59
N ALA A 4 -15.34 16.75 17.67
CA ALA A 4 -16.50 16.07 17.09
C ALA A 4 -16.11 14.94 16.11
N THR A 5 -15.01 15.10 15.38
CA THR A 5 -14.45 14.03 14.52
C THR A 5 -13.88 12.88 15.36
N HIS A 6 -13.27 13.17 16.52
CA HIS A 6 -12.80 12.15 17.45
C HIS A 6 -13.93 11.32 18.05
N THR A 7 -15.04 11.94 18.47
CA THR A 7 -16.20 11.21 19.04
C THR A 7 -16.89 10.34 17.99
N SER A 8 -17.08 10.85 16.77
CA SER A 8 -17.67 10.09 15.65
C SER A 8 -16.83 8.86 15.24
N SER A 9 -15.50 9.03 15.20
CA SER A 9 -14.54 7.95 14.97
C SER A 9 -14.62 6.84 16.03
N GLN A 10 -14.75 7.20 17.30
CA GLN A 10 -14.85 6.24 18.40
C GLN A 10 -16.17 5.45 18.38
N ILE A 11 -17.30 6.09 18.09
CA ILE A 11 -18.62 5.42 17.99
C ILE A 11 -18.63 4.42 16.84
N THR A 12 -18.05 4.79 15.68
CA THR A 12 -17.94 3.88 14.53
C THR A 12 -17.06 2.66 14.84
N ARG A 13 -15.95 2.85 15.57
CA ARG A 13 -15.10 1.73 16.01
C ARG A 13 -15.79 0.82 17.01
N ALA A 14 -16.54 1.38 17.96
CA ALA A 14 -17.31 0.60 18.93
C ALA A 14 -18.39 -0.24 18.26
N THR A 15 -19.15 0.34 17.32
CA THR A 15 -20.18 -0.36 16.54
C THR A 15 -19.57 -1.53 15.75
N LYS A 16 -18.43 -1.31 15.07
CA LYS A 16 -17.73 -2.37 14.34
C LYS A 16 -17.25 -3.52 15.24
N ARG A 17 -16.86 -3.23 16.49
CA ARG A 17 -16.49 -4.26 17.46
C ARG A 17 -17.70 -5.12 17.87
N ILE A 18 -18.85 -4.49 18.12
CA ILE A 18 -20.09 -5.20 18.47
C ILE A 18 -20.51 -6.14 17.32
N GLU A 19 -20.50 -5.63 16.08
CA GLU A 19 -20.80 -6.41 14.88
C GLU A 19 -19.85 -7.61 14.71
N LEU A 20 -18.54 -7.41 14.97
CA LEU A 20 -17.55 -8.49 14.92
C LEU A 20 -17.82 -9.54 16.00
N THR A 21 -18.07 -9.11 17.23
CA THR A 21 -18.38 -10.02 18.34
C THR A 21 -19.64 -10.83 18.04
N GLY A 22 -20.69 -10.19 17.51
CA GLY A 22 -21.91 -10.88 17.08
C GLY A 22 -21.64 -11.93 15.99
N LEU A 23 -20.84 -11.58 14.98
CA LEU A 23 -20.46 -12.51 13.91
C LEU A 23 -19.65 -13.70 14.43
N VAL A 24 -18.68 -13.46 15.32
CA VAL A 24 -17.85 -14.52 15.92
C VAL A 24 -18.70 -15.44 16.80
N ILE A 25 -19.63 -14.89 17.58
CA ILE A 25 -20.57 -15.69 18.38
C ILE A 25 -21.46 -16.52 17.45
N PHE A 26 -22.02 -15.93 16.40
CA PHE A 26 -22.88 -16.64 15.45
C PHE A 26 -22.16 -17.84 14.80
N LEU A 27 -20.94 -17.64 14.30
CA LEU A 27 -20.11 -18.71 13.76
C LEU A 27 -19.71 -19.73 14.84
N GLY A 28 -19.39 -19.26 16.04
CA GLY A 28 -19.01 -20.12 17.18
C GLY A 28 -20.15 -21.04 17.61
N VAL A 29 -21.37 -20.52 17.69
CA VAL A 29 -22.58 -21.31 18.00
C VAL A 29 -22.78 -22.38 16.93
N PHE A 30 -22.71 -22.02 15.65
CA PHE A 30 -22.84 -22.97 14.55
C PHE A 30 -21.82 -24.13 14.66
N MET A 31 -20.54 -23.80 14.88
CA MET A 31 -19.46 -24.79 14.99
C MET A 31 -19.59 -25.67 16.23
N LEU A 32 -20.02 -25.09 17.36
CA LEU A 32 -20.33 -25.84 18.57
C LEU A 32 -21.51 -26.80 18.33
N GLY A 33 -22.56 -26.36 17.65
CA GLY A 33 -23.69 -27.22 17.28
C GLY A 33 -23.26 -28.40 16.40
N ASN A 34 -22.44 -28.15 15.37
CA ASN A 34 -21.89 -29.23 14.52
C ASN A 34 -21.03 -30.25 15.31
N SER A 35 -20.47 -29.85 16.45
CA SER A 35 -19.61 -30.70 17.28
C SER A 35 -20.38 -31.43 18.39
N LEU A 36 -21.42 -30.80 18.94
CA LEU A 36 -22.11 -31.26 20.15
C LEU A 36 -23.47 -31.88 19.90
N LEU A 37 -24.15 -31.53 18.79
CA LEU A 37 -25.48 -32.06 18.51
C LEU A 37 -25.44 -33.54 18.12
N PRO A 38 -26.51 -34.31 18.46
CA PRO A 38 -26.62 -35.70 18.02
C PRO A 38 -26.52 -35.80 16.50
N ARG A 39 -25.75 -36.77 16.01
CA ARG A 39 -25.54 -36.99 14.56
C ARG A 39 -26.68 -37.73 13.87
N THR A 40 -27.91 -37.41 14.23
CA THR A 40 -29.10 -37.84 13.49
C THR A 40 -29.28 -36.93 12.28
N PRO A 41 -29.55 -37.46 11.07
CA PRO A 41 -29.68 -36.67 9.84
C PRO A 41 -30.60 -35.45 10.00
N ASP A 42 -31.80 -35.63 10.56
CA ASP A 42 -32.79 -34.56 10.74
C ASP A 42 -32.26 -33.38 11.57
N ILE A 43 -31.46 -33.65 12.61
CA ILE A 43 -30.89 -32.61 13.48
C ILE A 43 -29.73 -31.91 12.78
N ILE A 44 -28.89 -32.64 12.05
CA ILE A 44 -27.77 -32.05 11.32
C ILE A 44 -28.29 -31.15 10.19
N HIS A 45 -29.23 -31.64 9.38
CA HIS A 45 -29.81 -30.88 8.27
C HIS A 45 -30.55 -29.63 8.80
N GLY A 46 -31.45 -29.80 9.77
CA GLY A 46 -32.16 -28.65 10.36
C GLY A 46 -31.24 -27.62 11.02
N TRP A 47 -30.13 -28.05 11.64
CA TRP A 47 -29.15 -27.13 12.20
C TRP A 47 -28.38 -26.37 11.11
N ALA A 48 -27.91 -27.06 10.07
CA ALA A 48 -27.18 -26.45 8.98
C ALA A 48 -28.05 -25.44 8.20
N ASP A 49 -29.24 -25.88 7.80
CA ASP A 49 -30.21 -25.12 7.03
C ASP A 49 -30.59 -23.82 7.73
N LEU A 50 -30.90 -23.88 9.04
CA LEU A 50 -31.23 -22.71 9.83
C LEU A 50 -30.14 -21.63 9.78
N PHE A 51 -28.88 -22.05 9.93
CA PHE A 51 -27.76 -21.11 9.96
C PHE A 51 -27.41 -20.56 8.57
N TRP A 52 -27.58 -21.32 7.50
CA TRP A 52 -27.37 -20.82 6.14
C TRP A 52 -28.46 -19.83 5.75
N THR A 53 -29.71 -20.17 6.04
CA THR A 53 -30.87 -19.32 5.81
C THR A 53 -30.72 -18.00 6.57
N ALA A 54 -30.36 -18.06 7.86
CA ALA A 54 -30.08 -16.88 8.65
C ALA A 54 -28.86 -16.08 8.14
N GLY A 55 -27.76 -16.77 7.79
CA GLY A 55 -26.53 -16.15 7.29
C GLY A 55 -26.74 -15.38 5.99
N ALA A 56 -27.47 -15.96 5.03
CA ALA A 56 -27.85 -15.31 3.78
C ALA A 56 -28.73 -14.07 4.03
N LEU A 57 -29.71 -14.18 4.93
CA LEU A 57 -30.60 -13.07 5.29
C LEU A 57 -29.85 -11.92 5.96
N PHE A 58 -29.05 -12.20 6.99
CA PHE A 58 -28.27 -11.17 7.69
C PHE A 58 -27.28 -10.46 6.76
N THR A 59 -26.65 -11.21 5.85
CA THR A 59 -25.78 -10.65 4.82
C THR A 59 -26.56 -9.75 3.87
N ALA A 60 -27.74 -10.18 3.41
CA ALA A 60 -28.61 -9.37 2.55
C ALA A 60 -29.01 -8.05 3.23
N LEU A 61 -29.52 -8.13 4.47
CA LEU A 61 -29.93 -6.96 5.26
C LEU A 61 -28.76 -6.00 5.45
N ARG A 62 -27.57 -6.50 5.77
CA ARG A 62 -26.39 -5.67 5.94
C ARG A 62 -25.96 -4.99 4.65
N CYS A 63 -25.99 -5.70 3.52
CA CYS A 63 -25.75 -5.10 2.20
C CYS A 63 -26.74 -3.96 1.89
N PHE A 64 -28.02 -4.11 2.23
CA PHE A 64 -29.00 -3.03 2.07
C PHE A 64 -28.75 -1.85 3.02
N VAL A 65 -28.37 -2.10 4.27
CA VAL A 65 -27.97 -1.04 5.21
C VAL A 65 -26.77 -0.28 4.67
N THR A 66 -25.75 -0.98 4.18
CA THR A 66 -24.58 -0.33 3.55
C THR A 66 -25.00 0.44 2.30
N ALA A 67 -25.91 -0.09 1.48
CA ALA A 67 -26.41 0.61 0.29
C ALA A 67 -27.09 1.95 0.62
N ARG A 68 -27.85 2.03 1.73
CA ARG A 68 -28.52 3.26 2.17
C ARG A 68 -27.54 4.36 2.62
N ARG A 69 -26.31 4.00 2.97
CA ARG A 69 -25.25 4.94 3.38
C ARG A 69 -24.42 5.45 2.21
N GLN A 70 -24.58 4.88 1.02
CA GLN A 70 -23.83 5.24 -0.19
C GLN A 70 -24.72 5.98 -1.18
N THR A 71 -24.11 6.62 -2.19
CA THR A 71 -24.82 7.31 -3.27
C THR A 71 -24.36 6.82 -4.65
N GLY A 72 -25.09 7.21 -5.70
CA GLY A 72 -24.70 6.93 -7.09
C GLY A 72 -24.60 5.43 -7.43
N ASN A 73 -23.52 5.05 -8.10
CA ASN A 73 -23.33 3.67 -8.58
C ASN A 73 -22.97 2.70 -7.45
N GLU A 74 -22.33 3.16 -6.37
CA GLU A 74 -21.99 2.29 -5.24
C GLU A 74 -23.24 1.88 -4.45
N ALA A 75 -24.20 2.78 -4.30
CA ALA A 75 -25.52 2.46 -3.74
C ALA A 75 -26.28 1.43 -4.60
N ARG A 76 -26.10 1.46 -5.92
CA ARG A 76 -26.67 0.44 -6.83
C ARG A 76 -25.95 -0.90 -6.67
N ALA A 77 -24.62 -0.88 -6.59
CA ALA A 77 -23.81 -2.08 -6.39
C ALA A 77 -24.21 -2.82 -5.10
N TRP A 78 -24.27 -2.12 -3.97
CA TRP A 78 -24.66 -2.71 -2.70
C TRP A 78 -26.13 -3.20 -2.65
N ARG A 79 -27.04 -2.53 -3.36
CA ARG A 79 -28.42 -3.04 -3.55
C ARG A 79 -28.43 -4.35 -4.35
N LEU A 80 -27.62 -4.46 -5.38
CA LEU A 80 -27.49 -5.69 -6.17
C LEU A 80 -26.85 -6.82 -5.37
N PHE A 81 -25.85 -6.52 -4.51
CA PHE A 81 -25.29 -7.52 -3.58
C PHE A 81 -26.33 -8.00 -2.56
N GLY A 82 -27.13 -7.08 -2.02
CA GLY A 82 -28.25 -7.43 -1.14
C GLY A 82 -29.30 -8.29 -1.85
N LEU A 83 -29.67 -7.93 -3.08
CA LEU A 83 -30.62 -8.70 -3.89
C LEU A 83 -30.07 -10.08 -4.25
N ALA A 84 -28.78 -10.20 -4.58
CA ALA A 84 -28.12 -11.48 -4.80
C ALA A 84 -28.24 -12.39 -3.55
N CYS A 85 -27.93 -11.86 -2.36
CA CYS A 85 -28.08 -12.62 -1.11
C CYS A 85 -29.55 -13.00 -0.85
N MET A 86 -30.52 -12.16 -1.25
CA MET A 86 -31.95 -12.48 -1.16
C MET A 86 -32.38 -13.62 -2.10
N THR A 87 -31.77 -13.77 -3.27
CA THR A 87 -32.11 -14.90 -4.16
C THR A 87 -31.59 -16.21 -3.61
N TRP A 88 -30.40 -16.20 -2.97
CA TRP A 88 -29.93 -17.36 -2.22
C TRP A 88 -30.86 -17.67 -1.04
N PHE A 89 -31.22 -16.68 -0.24
CA PHE A 89 -32.17 -16.85 0.87
C PHE A 89 -33.52 -17.43 0.40
N GLY A 90 -34.05 -16.93 -0.71
CA GLY A 90 -35.27 -17.49 -1.29
C GLY A 90 -35.12 -18.94 -1.75
N GLY A 91 -33.97 -19.28 -2.33
CA GLY A 91 -33.62 -20.67 -2.67
C GLY A 91 -33.60 -21.58 -1.44
N MET A 92 -32.96 -21.13 -0.35
CA MET A 92 -32.93 -21.85 0.92
C MET A 92 -34.31 -22.03 1.52
N LEU A 93 -35.19 -21.02 1.51
CA LEU A 93 -36.56 -21.21 2.03
C LEU A 93 -37.34 -22.30 1.29
N VAL A 94 -37.13 -22.41 -0.02
CA VAL A 94 -37.75 -23.48 -0.82
C VAL A 94 -37.12 -24.83 -0.49
N TRP A 95 -35.80 -24.86 -0.28
CA TRP A 95 -35.06 -26.05 0.13
C TRP A 95 -35.51 -26.54 1.51
N ASP A 96 -35.46 -25.67 2.53
CA ASP A 96 -35.87 -25.92 3.91
C ASP A 96 -37.33 -26.41 3.97
N TYR A 97 -38.22 -25.85 3.15
CA TYR A 97 -39.60 -26.32 3.07
C TYR A 97 -39.71 -27.75 2.51
N GLN A 98 -38.90 -28.11 1.53
CA GLN A 98 -38.92 -29.46 0.96
C GLN A 98 -38.33 -30.50 1.92
N GLU A 99 -37.22 -30.16 2.57
CA GLU A 99 -36.49 -31.09 3.43
C GLU A 99 -37.08 -31.16 4.84
N LEU A 100 -37.26 -30.01 5.51
CA LEU A 100 -37.66 -29.95 6.92
C LEU A 100 -39.18 -30.05 7.12
N VAL A 101 -39.98 -29.54 6.19
CA VAL A 101 -41.46 -29.54 6.33
C VAL A 101 -42.08 -30.71 5.60
N LEU A 102 -41.71 -30.95 4.34
CA LEU A 102 -42.28 -32.05 3.55
C LEU A 102 -41.58 -33.39 3.77
N GLY A 103 -40.40 -33.42 4.40
CA GLY A 103 -39.64 -34.65 4.65
C GLY A 103 -39.19 -35.35 3.36
N ARG A 104 -39.02 -34.61 2.26
CA ARG A 104 -38.65 -35.16 0.95
C ARG A 104 -37.23 -34.76 0.60
N TYR A 105 -36.45 -35.72 0.11
CA TYR A 105 -35.15 -35.43 -0.47
C TYR A 105 -35.30 -34.56 -1.72
N THR A 106 -34.63 -33.42 -1.76
CA THR A 106 -34.69 -32.48 -2.88
C THR A 106 -33.96 -33.07 -4.10
N PRO A 107 -34.67 -33.34 -5.22
CA PRO A 107 -34.04 -33.93 -6.40
C PRO A 107 -33.14 -32.91 -7.09
N PHE A 108 -31.94 -33.32 -7.52
CA PHE A 108 -31.04 -32.45 -8.28
C PHE A 108 -31.16 -32.71 -9.81
N PRO A 109 -31.25 -31.67 -10.65
CA PRO A 109 -31.43 -30.24 -10.33
C PRO A 109 -32.86 -29.90 -9.85
N SER A 110 -32.96 -28.82 -9.07
CA SER A 110 -34.12 -28.40 -8.28
C SER A 110 -34.47 -26.93 -8.47
N TRP A 111 -35.65 -26.51 -7.98
CA TRP A 111 -36.05 -25.10 -7.97
C TRP A 111 -35.16 -24.18 -7.11
N PRO A 112 -34.71 -24.60 -5.90
CA PRO A 112 -33.71 -23.86 -5.12
C PRO A 112 -32.46 -23.45 -5.90
N ASP A 113 -31.96 -24.30 -6.80
CA ASP A 113 -30.74 -24.04 -7.59
C ASP A 113 -30.81 -22.74 -8.40
N LEU A 114 -32.01 -22.37 -8.87
CA LEU A 114 -32.22 -21.11 -9.59
C LEU A 114 -31.85 -19.89 -8.74
N GLY A 115 -32.14 -19.93 -7.44
CA GLY A 115 -31.78 -18.86 -6.50
C GLY A 115 -30.26 -18.72 -6.35
N TYR A 116 -29.55 -19.86 -6.32
CA TYR A 116 -28.10 -19.93 -6.20
C TYR A 116 -27.38 -19.52 -7.49
N TYR A 117 -27.94 -19.80 -8.67
CA TYR A 117 -27.41 -19.29 -9.93
C TYR A 117 -27.63 -17.77 -10.07
N LEU A 118 -28.82 -17.30 -9.70
CA LEU A 118 -29.18 -15.88 -9.77
C LEU A 118 -28.34 -15.04 -8.80
N PHE A 119 -27.93 -15.62 -7.65
CA PHE A 119 -26.97 -15.00 -6.75
C PHE A 119 -25.71 -14.57 -7.52
N ALA A 120 -25.07 -15.48 -8.25
CA ALA A 120 -23.81 -15.20 -8.93
C ALA A 120 -23.96 -14.12 -10.01
N VAL A 121 -25.06 -14.17 -10.77
CA VAL A 121 -25.36 -13.20 -11.83
C VAL A 121 -25.60 -11.80 -11.26
N LEU A 122 -26.45 -11.67 -10.23
CA LEU A 122 -26.76 -10.38 -9.62
C LEU A 122 -25.56 -9.79 -8.87
N PHE A 123 -24.77 -10.63 -8.20
CA PHE A 123 -23.55 -10.18 -7.53
C PHE A 123 -22.54 -9.67 -8.55
N GLY A 124 -22.38 -10.37 -9.68
CA GLY A 124 -21.55 -9.94 -10.80
C GLY A 124 -22.01 -8.60 -11.37
N ALA A 125 -23.32 -8.44 -11.58
CA ALA A 125 -23.91 -7.16 -12.01
C ALA A 125 -23.61 -6.03 -11.01
N GLY A 126 -23.63 -6.31 -9.70
CA GLY A 126 -23.24 -5.36 -8.67
C GLY A 126 -21.78 -4.91 -8.77
N LEU A 127 -20.86 -5.83 -9.04
CA LEU A 127 -19.44 -5.52 -9.25
C LEU A 127 -19.22 -4.68 -10.52
N VAL A 128 -19.99 -4.89 -11.58
CA VAL A 128 -19.94 -4.04 -12.79
C VAL A 128 -20.31 -2.58 -12.48
N GLN A 129 -21.25 -2.35 -11.56
CA GLN A 129 -21.65 -1.01 -11.16
C GLN A 129 -20.55 -0.27 -10.38
N TYR A 130 -19.55 -0.98 -9.84
CA TYR A 130 -18.39 -0.33 -9.23
C TYR A 130 -17.54 0.39 -10.28
N ARG A 131 -17.79 1.70 -10.38
CA ARG A 131 -16.92 2.66 -11.06
C ARG A 131 -16.20 3.44 -9.98
N GLY A 132 -14.95 3.06 -9.68
CA GLY A 132 -14.11 3.80 -8.74
C GLY A 132 -14.05 5.27 -9.18
N GLY A 133 -14.38 6.20 -8.28
CA GLY A 133 -14.39 7.63 -8.55
C GLY A 133 -13.00 8.27 -8.72
N GLY A 134 -11.94 7.47 -8.84
CA GLY A 134 -10.57 7.94 -9.02
C GLY A 134 -10.15 8.03 -10.50
N PRO A 135 -9.07 8.75 -10.81
CA PRO A 135 -8.49 8.78 -12.15
C PRO A 135 -8.17 7.35 -12.62
N ARG A 136 -8.46 7.06 -13.90
CA ARG A 136 -8.10 5.78 -14.52
C ARG A 136 -6.58 5.66 -14.52
N VAL A 137 -6.04 4.84 -13.63
CA VAL A 137 -4.64 4.42 -13.73
C VAL A 137 -4.55 3.43 -14.89
N PRO A 138 -3.66 3.65 -15.88
CA PRO A 138 -3.48 2.69 -16.96
C PRO A 138 -3.06 1.34 -16.37
N VAL A 139 -3.78 0.28 -16.78
CA VAL A 139 -3.44 -1.09 -16.39
C VAL A 139 -2.05 -1.39 -16.92
N THR A 140 -1.15 -1.81 -16.04
CA THR A 140 0.21 -2.18 -16.43
C THR A 140 0.22 -3.57 -17.08
N LEU A 141 1.15 -3.80 -18.02
CA LEU A 141 1.37 -5.15 -18.60
C LEU A 141 1.66 -6.19 -17.49
N LEU A 142 2.27 -5.74 -16.40
CA LEU A 142 2.49 -6.51 -15.19
C LEU A 142 1.17 -7.00 -14.56
N GLU A 143 0.25 -6.10 -14.25
CA GLU A 143 -1.06 -6.45 -13.65
C GLU A 143 -1.87 -7.37 -14.59
N LEU A 144 -1.81 -7.11 -15.91
CA LEU A 144 -2.47 -7.94 -16.90
C LEU A 144 -1.90 -9.37 -16.93
N SER A 145 -0.57 -9.52 -16.89
CA SER A 145 0.08 -10.84 -16.86
C SER A 145 -0.21 -11.61 -15.57
N GLN A 146 -0.23 -10.93 -14.41
CA GLN A 146 -0.62 -11.55 -13.13
C GLN A 146 -2.06 -12.07 -13.17
N PHE A 147 -2.96 -11.29 -13.74
CA PHE A 147 -4.35 -11.70 -13.90
C PHE A 147 -4.49 -12.87 -14.89
N GLY A 148 -3.72 -12.89 -15.97
CA GLY A 148 -3.65 -14.02 -16.91
C GLY A 148 -3.18 -15.32 -16.25
N ILE A 149 -2.15 -15.25 -15.39
CA ILE A 149 -1.66 -16.42 -14.64
C ILE A 149 -2.74 -16.96 -13.70
N PHE A 150 -3.46 -16.06 -13.01
CA PHE A 150 -4.57 -16.44 -12.14
C PHE A 150 -5.68 -17.19 -12.91
N LEU A 151 -6.05 -16.69 -14.09
CA LEU A 151 -7.02 -17.35 -14.98
C LEU A 151 -6.56 -18.76 -15.41
N CYS A 152 -5.30 -18.88 -15.84
CA CYS A 152 -4.75 -20.17 -16.25
C CYS A 152 -4.72 -21.19 -15.09
N CYS A 153 -4.36 -20.75 -13.89
CA CYS A 153 -4.37 -21.58 -12.69
C CYS A 153 -5.77 -22.13 -12.39
N ILE A 154 -6.78 -21.26 -12.42
CA ILE A 154 -8.19 -21.64 -12.24
C ILE A 154 -8.62 -22.68 -13.27
N ALA A 155 -8.35 -22.43 -14.55
CA ALA A 155 -8.73 -23.33 -15.64
C ALA A 155 -8.07 -24.70 -15.47
N LEU A 156 -6.78 -24.73 -15.13
CA LEU A 156 -6.02 -25.95 -14.91
C LEU A 156 -6.57 -26.76 -13.72
N VAL A 157 -6.85 -26.09 -12.60
CA VAL A 157 -7.48 -26.72 -11.42
C VAL A 157 -8.79 -27.40 -11.80
N HIS A 158 -9.64 -26.72 -12.57
CA HIS A 158 -10.94 -27.27 -12.94
C HIS A 158 -10.82 -28.45 -13.91
N LEU A 159 -9.89 -28.38 -14.87
CA LEU A 159 -9.59 -29.51 -15.74
C LEU A 159 -9.19 -30.76 -14.93
N VAL A 160 -8.40 -30.60 -13.87
CA VAL A 160 -7.96 -31.70 -13.01
C VAL A 160 -9.10 -32.23 -12.13
N ILE A 161 -9.84 -31.34 -11.46
CA ILE A 161 -10.94 -31.73 -10.56
C ILE A 161 -12.02 -32.50 -11.33
N PHE A 162 -12.38 -32.02 -12.52
CA PHE A 162 -13.50 -32.58 -13.29
C PHE A 162 -13.10 -33.63 -14.33
N ALA A 163 -11.81 -33.97 -14.47
CA ALA A 163 -11.33 -34.96 -15.44
C ALA A 163 -12.03 -36.32 -15.30
N THR A 164 -12.19 -36.82 -14.07
CA THR A 164 -12.76 -38.15 -13.79
C THR A 164 -14.29 -38.12 -13.72
N PRO A 165 -14.94 -37.20 -12.97
CA PRO A 165 -16.40 -37.19 -12.86
C PRO A 165 -17.12 -36.98 -14.20
N LEU A 166 -16.52 -36.26 -15.15
CA LEU A 166 -17.10 -36.05 -16.48
C LEU A 166 -17.01 -37.29 -17.40
N GLN A 167 -16.19 -38.28 -17.06
CA GLN A 167 -16.08 -39.53 -17.82
C GLN A 167 -17.09 -40.59 -17.38
N ALA A 168 -17.83 -40.35 -16.28
CA ALA A 168 -18.84 -41.26 -15.78
C ALA A 168 -20.01 -41.38 -16.77
N ARG A 169 -20.20 -42.57 -17.35
CA ARG A 169 -21.16 -42.83 -18.44
C ARG A 169 -22.64 -42.80 -18.04
N GLU A 170 -22.95 -42.72 -16.75
CA GLU A 170 -24.32 -42.84 -16.22
C GLU A 170 -24.99 -41.50 -15.88
N SER A 171 -24.39 -40.37 -16.26
CA SER A 171 -24.91 -39.04 -15.93
C SER A 171 -25.76 -38.47 -17.07
N THR A 172 -26.94 -37.94 -16.75
CA THR A 172 -27.78 -37.24 -17.74
C THR A 172 -27.15 -35.90 -18.13
N PRO A 173 -27.28 -35.43 -19.39
CA PRO A 173 -26.71 -34.15 -19.81
C PRO A 173 -27.18 -32.95 -18.97
N LEU A 174 -28.44 -32.99 -18.52
CA LEU A 174 -29.01 -31.96 -17.67
C LEU A 174 -28.33 -31.91 -16.30
N LEU A 175 -28.08 -33.06 -15.67
CA LEU A 175 -27.37 -33.14 -14.39
C LEU A 175 -25.95 -32.59 -14.53
N VAL A 176 -25.23 -32.96 -15.60
CA VAL A 176 -23.87 -32.48 -15.83
C VAL A 176 -23.86 -30.97 -16.05
N ALA A 177 -24.77 -30.44 -16.87
CA ALA A 177 -24.88 -29.01 -17.15
C ALA A 177 -25.19 -28.22 -15.87
N SER A 178 -26.17 -28.66 -15.07
CA SER A 178 -26.54 -28.01 -13.81
C SER A 178 -25.42 -28.08 -12.76
N ALA A 179 -24.72 -29.21 -12.65
CA ALA A 179 -23.60 -29.35 -11.73
C ALA A 179 -22.43 -28.43 -12.13
N LEU A 180 -22.09 -28.35 -13.41
CA LEU A 180 -21.02 -27.47 -13.91
C LEU A 180 -21.39 -25.98 -13.89
N ALA A 181 -22.67 -25.62 -13.88
CA ALA A 181 -23.10 -24.22 -13.77
C ALA A 181 -22.57 -23.56 -12.49
N TYR A 182 -22.48 -24.30 -11.39
CA TYR A 182 -21.92 -23.84 -10.11
C TYR A 182 -20.47 -23.32 -10.22
N PRO A 183 -19.47 -24.16 -10.54
CA PRO A 183 -18.10 -23.71 -10.66
C PRO A 183 -17.95 -22.65 -11.74
N VAL A 184 -18.65 -22.75 -12.87
CA VAL A 184 -18.55 -21.77 -13.97
C VAL A 184 -19.01 -20.38 -13.51
N LEU A 185 -20.20 -20.27 -12.93
CA LEU A 185 -20.77 -18.97 -12.51
C LEU A 185 -19.98 -18.34 -11.36
N TYR A 186 -19.67 -19.12 -10.32
CA TYR A 186 -18.99 -18.59 -9.14
C TYR A 186 -17.51 -18.29 -9.42
N MET A 187 -16.87 -19.02 -10.31
CA MET A 187 -15.50 -18.72 -10.72
C MET A 187 -15.45 -17.49 -11.64
N ALA A 188 -16.40 -17.34 -12.57
CA ALA A 188 -16.54 -16.10 -13.34
C ALA A 188 -16.77 -14.89 -12.41
N LEU A 189 -17.58 -15.06 -11.36
CA LEU A 189 -17.79 -14.04 -10.34
C LEU A 189 -16.50 -13.71 -9.58
N LEU A 190 -15.72 -14.72 -9.17
CA LEU A 190 -14.42 -14.52 -8.52
C LEU A 190 -13.44 -13.76 -9.42
N ILE A 191 -13.32 -14.19 -10.67
CA ILE A 191 -12.48 -13.56 -11.69
C ILE A 191 -12.85 -12.09 -11.83
N HIS A 192 -14.15 -11.79 -11.96
CA HIS A 192 -14.65 -10.43 -12.06
C HIS A 192 -14.39 -9.60 -10.79
N GLY A 193 -14.52 -10.20 -9.61
CA GLY A 193 -14.22 -9.58 -8.32
C GLY A 193 -12.73 -9.22 -8.18
N VAL A 194 -11.83 -10.15 -8.47
CA VAL A 194 -10.37 -9.93 -8.45
C VAL A 194 -9.98 -8.85 -9.47
N ALA A 195 -10.51 -8.92 -10.69
CA ALA A 195 -10.30 -7.90 -11.71
C ALA A 195 -10.74 -6.51 -11.23
N THR A 196 -11.88 -6.43 -10.55
CA THR A 196 -12.40 -5.16 -10.00
C THR A 196 -11.48 -4.62 -8.90
N LEU A 197 -10.96 -5.47 -8.02
CA LEU A 197 -10.02 -5.06 -6.97
C LEU A 197 -8.67 -4.60 -7.51
N TRP A 198 -8.14 -5.28 -8.52
CA TRP A 198 -6.80 -5.00 -9.05
C TRP A 198 -6.78 -3.85 -10.02
N LEU A 199 -7.78 -3.80 -10.91
CA LEU A 199 -7.78 -2.87 -12.04
C LEU A 199 -8.54 -1.57 -11.76
N ARG A 200 -9.42 -1.54 -10.75
CA ARG A 200 -10.38 -0.42 -10.59
C ARG A 200 -10.39 0.26 -9.22
N LEU A 201 -9.83 -0.35 -8.18
CA LEU A 201 -10.01 0.13 -6.80
C LEU A 201 -8.67 0.42 -6.10
N ARG A 202 -8.60 1.58 -5.45
CA ARG A 202 -7.50 2.03 -4.59
C ARG A 202 -8.11 2.56 -3.28
N GLY A 203 -7.36 2.49 -2.18
CA GLY A 203 -7.71 3.08 -0.88
C GLY A 203 -8.53 2.17 0.06
N PRO A 204 -9.19 2.75 1.07
CA PRO A 204 -9.90 2.00 2.13
C PRO A 204 -11.07 1.15 1.59
N THR A 205 -11.62 1.52 0.44
CA THR A 205 -12.70 0.79 -0.26
C THR A 205 -12.21 -0.55 -0.81
N ARG A 206 -10.95 -0.60 -1.28
CA ARG A 206 -10.29 -1.80 -1.75
C ARG A 206 -10.15 -2.83 -0.64
N ARG A 207 -9.88 -2.40 0.60
CA ARG A 207 -9.78 -3.31 1.76
C ARG A 207 -11.13 -3.97 2.06
N ALA A 208 -12.20 -3.18 2.16
CA ALA A 208 -13.54 -3.69 2.44
C ALA A 208 -14.05 -4.63 1.33
N LEU A 209 -13.93 -4.23 0.06
CA LEU A 209 -14.26 -5.11 -1.06
C LEU A 209 -13.31 -6.30 -1.20
N GLY A 210 -12.07 -6.17 -0.74
CA GLY A 210 -11.12 -7.27 -0.61
C GLY A 210 -11.71 -8.44 0.18
N ILE A 211 -12.27 -8.13 1.36
CA ILE A 211 -12.94 -9.10 2.24
C ILE A 211 -14.17 -9.71 1.52
N VAL A 212 -14.97 -8.90 0.82
CA VAL A 212 -16.12 -9.39 0.05
C VAL A 212 -15.67 -10.39 -1.03
N VAL A 213 -14.62 -10.08 -1.79
CA VAL A 213 -14.09 -10.97 -2.83
C VAL A 213 -13.45 -12.22 -2.21
N THR A 214 -12.86 -12.14 -1.02
CA THR A 214 -12.45 -13.34 -0.28
C THR A 214 -13.65 -14.24 0.04
N GLY A 215 -14.79 -13.66 0.44
CA GLY A 215 -16.04 -14.41 0.61
C GLY A 215 -16.51 -15.08 -0.69
N ILE A 216 -16.45 -14.36 -1.82
CA ILE A 216 -16.72 -14.92 -3.16
C ILE A 216 -15.77 -16.07 -3.48
N ALA A 217 -14.48 -15.95 -3.13
CA ALA A 217 -13.49 -17.00 -3.37
C ALA A 217 -13.82 -18.28 -2.58
N VAL A 218 -14.27 -18.13 -1.31
CA VAL A 218 -14.76 -19.24 -0.51
C VAL A 218 -15.97 -19.89 -1.19
N HIS A 219 -16.98 -19.11 -1.59
CA HIS A 219 -18.13 -19.64 -2.33
C HIS A 219 -17.73 -20.35 -3.63
N ALA A 220 -16.80 -19.78 -4.42
CA ALA A 220 -16.34 -20.40 -5.66
C ALA A 220 -15.67 -21.75 -5.41
N LEU A 221 -14.79 -21.84 -4.41
CA LEU A 221 -14.15 -23.10 -4.04
C LEU A 221 -15.18 -24.12 -3.55
N THR A 222 -16.08 -23.73 -2.63
CA THR A 222 -17.10 -24.62 -2.07
C THR A 222 -18.03 -25.14 -3.17
N ASN A 223 -18.46 -24.29 -4.09
CA ASN A 223 -19.32 -24.67 -5.21
C ASN A 223 -18.61 -25.58 -6.24
N SER A 224 -17.29 -25.42 -6.44
CA SER A 224 -16.51 -26.36 -7.24
C SER A 224 -16.39 -27.74 -6.59
N LEU A 225 -16.16 -27.79 -5.26
CA LEU A 225 -16.11 -29.05 -4.52
C LEU A 225 -17.49 -29.72 -4.42
N TYR A 226 -18.55 -28.94 -4.27
CA TYR A 226 -19.93 -29.41 -4.32
C TYR A 226 -20.25 -30.06 -5.67
N ALA A 227 -19.94 -29.38 -6.78
CA ALA A 227 -20.12 -29.95 -8.12
C ALA A 227 -19.30 -31.23 -8.34
N TYR A 228 -18.07 -31.30 -7.81
CA TYR A 228 -17.26 -32.51 -7.84
C TYR A 228 -17.93 -33.67 -7.10
N ALA A 229 -18.39 -33.43 -5.86
CA ALA A 229 -19.06 -34.43 -5.04
C ALA A 229 -20.40 -34.88 -5.65
N LEU A 230 -21.13 -33.96 -6.28
CA LEU A 230 -22.41 -34.22 -6.92
C LEU A 230 -22.25 -35.10 -8.18
N LEU A 231 -21.28 -34.78 -9.04
CA LEU A 231 -20.95 -35.60 -10.21
C LEU A 231 -20.36 -36.97 -9.82
N GLY A 232 -19.60 -37.01 -8.72
CA GLY A 232 -19.06 -38.25 -8.15
C GLY A 232 -20.08 -39.07 -7.36
N ARG A 233 -21.30 -38.57 -7.13
CA ARG A 233 -22.32 -39.16 -6.24
C ARG A 233 -21.83 -39.46 -4.82
N THR A 234 -20.86 -38.67 -4.34
CA THR A 234 -20.28 -38.76 -3.01
C THR A 234 -20.74 -37.64 -2.08
N TYR A 235 -21.64 -36.78 -2.55
CA TYR A 235 -22.21 -35.72 -1.73
C TYR A 235 -23.23 -36.30 -0.73
N GLU A 236 -22.95 -36.09 0.54
CA GLU A 236 -23.88 -36.26 1.65
C GLU A 236 -24.09 -34.89 2.30
N ALA A 237 -25.33 -34.55 2.65
CA ALA A 237 -25.61 -33.33 3.40
C ALA A 237 -25.11 -33.47 4.85
N GLY A 238 -24.66 -32.37 5.48
CA GLY A 238 -23.95 -32.41 6.78
C GLY A 238 -22.42 -32.45 6.68
N ASN A 239 -21.87 -32.21 5.49
CA ASN A 239 -20.44 -32.31 5.21
C ASN A 239 -19.69 -30.99 5.50
N TYR A 240 -18.36 -30.98 5.55
CA TYR A 240 -17.56 -29.77 5.83
C TYR A 240 -17.85 -28.58 4.88
N LEU A 241 -18.40 -28.84 3.70
CA LEU A 241 -18.82 -27.81 2.73
C LEU A 241 -19.86 -26.85 3.32
N ASP A 242 -20.71 -27.37 4.19
CA ASP A 242 -21.78 -26.67 4.90
C ASP A 242 -21.25 -25.49 5.71
N SER A 243 -20.11 -25.69 6.35
CA SER A 243 -19.43 -24.66 7.11
C SER A 243 -18.79 -23.60 6.21
N ALA A 244 -18.39 -23.99 5.00
CA ALA A 244 -17.68 -23.11 4.09
C ALA A 244 -18.61 -22.09 3.41
N TRP A 245 -19.84 -22.47 3.03
CA TRP A 245 -20.82 -21.50 2.52
C TRP A 245 -21.18 -20.43 3.57
N LEU A 246 -21.42 -20.86 4.82
CA LEU A 246 -21.69 -19.93 5.92
C LEU A 246 -20.53 -18.95 6.14
N PHE A 247 -19.29 -19.44 6.06
CA PHE A 247 -18.10 -18.60 6.18
C PHE A 247 -17.98 -17.60 5.01
N GLY A 248 -18.36 -18.01 3.80
CA GLY A 248 -18.47 -17.12 2.64
C GLY A 248 -19.39 -15.94 2.88
N PHE A 249 -20.60 -16.20 3.40
CA PHE A 249 -21.55 -15.15 3.80
C PHE A 249 -21.00 -14.26 4.91
N ALA A 250 -20.37 -14.85 5.94
CA ALA A 250 -19.77 -14.09 7.04
C ALA A 250 -18.69 -13.10 6.56
N LEU A 251 -17.89 -13.49 5.57
CA LEU A 251 -16.90 -12.59 4.96
C LEU A 251 -17.57 -11.47 4.16
N ILE A 252 -18.60 -11.76 3.36
CA ILE A 252 -19.36 -10.74 2.63
C ILE A 252 -20.01 -9.75 3.62
N TYR A 253 -20.62 -10.25 4.69
CA TYR A 253 -21.19 -9.46 5.78
C TYR A 253 -20.14 -8.54 6.40
N TRP A 254 -18.98 -9.10 6.78
CA TRP A 254 -17.91 -8.33 7.40
C TRP A 254 -17.32 -7.27 6.45
N GLY A 255 -17.20 -7.60 5.17
CA GLY A 255 -16.82 -6.64 4.13
C GLY A 255 -17.81 -5.48 4.02
N ALA A 256 -19.13 -5.75 4.13
CA ALA A 256 -20.17 -4.74 4.16
C ALA A 256 -20.13 -3.85 5.42
N VAL A 257 -19.78 -4.42 6.59
CA VAL A 257 -19.58 -3.67 7.84
C VAL A 257 -18.34 -2.78 7.76
N GLN A 258 -17.27 -3.27 7.13
CA GLN A 258 -16.01 -2.54 7.04
C GLN A 258 -16.01 -1.42 6.00
N TYR A 259 -16.99 -1.42 5.10
CA TYR A 259 -17.09 -0.44 4.04
C TYR A 259 -17.17 1.00 4.59
N PRO A 260 -16.30 1.92 4.13
CA PRO A 260 -16.22 3.27 4.69
C PRO A 260 -17.45 4.11 4.33
N ASP A 261 -17.86 4.97 5.26
CA ASP A 261 -18.89 5.97 5.00
C ASP A 261 -18.30 7.12 4.17
N MET A 262 -19.17 7.86 3.48
CA MET A 262 -18.76 8.95 2.57
C MET A 262 -17.90 10.03 3.24
N SER A 263 -18.22 10.41 4.47
CA SER A 263 -17.47 11.42 5.24
C SER A 263 -16.02 11.00 5.50
N THR A 264 -15.80 9.72 5.84
CA THR A 264 -14.47 9.18 6.10
C THR A 264 -13.57 9.03 4.87
N ARG A 265 -14.13 9.10 3.65
CA ARG A 265 -13.33 9.05 2.40
C ARG A 265 -12.63 10.35 2.06
N GLN A 266 -13.25 11.50 2.38
CA GLN A 266 -12.66 12.81 2.09
C GLN A 266 -11.38 13.03 2.90
N ASP A 267 -11.33 12.53 4.14
CA ASP A 267 -10.14 12.60 4.99
C ASP A 267 -9.02 11.63 4.58
N ALA A 268 -9.37 10.49 3.94
CA ALA A 268 -8.42 9.44 3.55
C ALA A 268 -7.81 9.64 2.15
N ALA A 269 -8.28 10.62 1.38
CA ALA A 269 -7.80 10.90 0.02
C ALA A 269 -6.37 11.45 -0.03
N SER A 270 -5.78 11.85 1.11
CA SER A 270 -4.42 12.36 1.21
C SER A 270 -3.34 11.29 1.45
N GLU A 271 -3.71 10.05 1.80
CA GLU A 271 -2.75 8.96 1.93
C GLU A 271 -2.50 8.31 0.56
N GLN A 272 -1.31 8.51 0.00
CA GLN A 272 -0.86 7.78 -1.18
C GLN A 272 -0.84 6.29 -0.87
N ASP A 273 -1.82 5.59 -1.45
CA ASP A 273 -2.04 4.16 -1.26
C ASP A 273 -0.97 3.38 -2.06
N VAL A 274 0.20 3.20 -1.45
CA VAL A 274 1.24 2.29 -1.91
C VAL A 274 0.60 0.91 -2.01
N THR A 275 0.65 0.29 -3.19
CA THR A 275 0.14 -1.08 -3.38
C THR A 275 0.75 -1.97 -2.30
N PRO A 276 -0.07 -2.67 -1.49
CA PRO A 276 0.47 -3.45 -0.39
C PRO A 276 1.40 -4.54 -0.93
N PRO A 277 2.54 -4.82 -0.28
CA PRO A 277 3.51 -5.83 -0.73
C PRO A 277 2.87 -7.22 -0.91
N LEU A 278 1.82 -7.53 -0.14
CA LEU A 278 1.03 -8.76 -0.25
C LEU A 278 0.35 -8.96 -1.63
N ALA A 279 0.04 -7.90 -2.37
CA ALA A 279 -0.56 -8.03 -3.70
C ALA A 279 0.42 -8.64 -4.72
N ARG A 280 1.74 -8.44 -4.51
CA ARG A 280 2.77 -9.00 -5.38
C ARG A 280 2.87 -10.54 -5.25
N LEU A 281 2.50 -11.10 -4.09
CA LEU A 281 2.53 -12.53 -3.78
C LEU A 281 1.36 -13.35 -4.34
N VAL A 282 0.31 -12.72 -4.89
CA VAL A 282 -0.89 -13.45 -5.33
C VAL A 282 -0.64 -14.49 -6.44
N PRO A 283 0.19 -14.23 -7.47
CA PRO A 283 0.51 -15.25 -8.47
C PRO A 283 1.23 -16.45 -7.85
N VAL A 284 2.16 -16.23 -6.93
CA VAL A 284 2.87 -17.31 -6.22
C VAL A 284 1.90 -18.14 -5.39
N ALA A 285 1.00 -17.48 -4.66
CA ALA A 285 -0.06 -18.15 -3.90
C ALA A 285 -1.01 -18.94 -4.81
N SER A 286 -1.40 -18.39 -5.96
CA SER A 286 -2.30 -19.05 -6.94
C SER A 286 -1.67 -20.30 -7.54
N ILE A 287 -0.38 -20.22 -7.90
CA ILE A 287 0.38 -21.38 -8.41
C ILE A 287 0.55 -22.41 -7.29
N SER A 288 0.87 -21.99 -6.07
CA SER A 288 1.03 -22.88 -4.91
C SER A 288 -0.26 -23.64 -4.60
N VAL A 289 -1.41 -22.96 -4.59
CA VAL A 289 -2.73 -23.59 -4.43
C VAL A 289 -2.99 -24.57 -5.56
N THR A 290 -2.69 -24.20 -6.81
CA THR A 290 -2.86 -25.09 -7.96
C THR A 290 -2.01 -26.35 -7.82
N ILE A 291 -0.74 -26.23 -7.38
CA ILE A 291 0.13 -27.37 -7.09
C ILE A 291 -0.50 -28.28 -6.03
N LEU A 292 -0.98 -27.71 -4.91
CA LEU A 292 -1.61 -28.47 -3.83
C LEU A 292 -2.86 -29.22 -4.32
N VAL A 293 -3.67 -28.60 -5.18
CA VAL A 293 -4.84 -29.26 -5.75
C VAL A 293 -4.43 -30.42 -6.67
N ILE A 294 -3.43 -30.23 -7.55
CA ILE A 294 -2.96 -31.33 -8.40
C ILE A 294 -2.39 -32.47 -7.54
N LEU A 295 -1.71 -32.18 -6.43
CA LEU A 295 -1.26 -33.21 -5.46
C LEU A 295 -2.43 -33.94 -4.81
N ALA A 296 -3.47 -33.21 -4.38
CA ALA A 296 -4.64 -33.79 -3.72
C ALA A 296 -5.42 -34.72 -4.66
N PHE A 297 -5.52 -34.36 -5.94
CA PHE A 297 -6.23 -35.14 -6.97
C PHE A 297 -5.28 -36.02 -7.81
N ARG A 298 -4.06 -36.28 -7.33
CA ARG A 298 -3.04 -37.05 -8.10
C ARG A 298 -3.50 -38.45 -8.51
N GLN A 299 -4.37 -39.08 -7.72
CA GLN A 299 -4.89 -40.42 -8.00
C GLN A 299 -5.78 -40.46 -9.26
N ASN A 300 -6.31 -39.31 -9.66
CA ASN A 300 -7.20 -39.17 -10.82
C ASN A 300 -6.44 -38.94 -12.14
N LEU A 301 -5.11 -38.78 -12.08
CA LEU A 301 -4.27 -38.42 -13.23
C LEU A 301 -3.28 -39.55 -13.56
N GLN A 302 -3.03 -39.74 -14.86
CA GLN A 302 -1.92 -40.60 -15.30
C GLN A 302 -0.57 -39.97 -14.88
N PRO A 303 0.41 -40.77 -14.42
CA PRO A 303 1.70 -40.25 -13.93
C PRO A 303 2.44 -39.34 -14.93
N ILE A 304 2.28 -39.59 -16.23
CA ILE A 304 2.91 -38.77 -17.28
C ILE A 304 2.24 -37.40 -17.43
N VAL A 305 0.92 -37.32 -17.31
CA VAL A 305 0.16 -36.07 -17.34
C VAL A 305 0.51 -35.22 -16.11
N TYR A 306 0.65 -35.89 -14.96
CA TYR A 306 1.15 -35.27 -13.72
C TYR A 306 2.53 -34.62 -13.91
N ALA A 307 3.49 -35.35 -14.47
CA ALA A 307 4.85 -34.83 -14.69
C ALA A 307 4.87 -33.63 -15.67
N GLN A 308 4.05 -33.67 -16.72
CA GLN A 308 3.94 -32.60 -17.73
C GLN A 308 3.32 -31.30 -17.18
N MET A 309 2.45 -31.38 -16.17
CA MET A 309 1.82 -30.20 -15.56
C MET A 309 2.70 -29.53 -14.50
N PHE A 310 3.49 -30.30 -13.74
CA PHE A 310 4.28 -29.78 -12.61
C PHE A 310 5.50 -28.96 -13.03
N LEU A 311 6.29 -29.48 -13.98
CA LEU A 311 7.53 -28.82 -14.39
C LEU A 311 7.32 -27.38 -14.88
N PRO A 312 6.38 -27.08 -15.81
CA PRO A 312 6.17 -25.71 -16.25
C PRO A 312 5.64 -24.80 -15.13
N MET A 313 4.84 -25.33 -14.20
CA MET A 313 4.35 -24.55 -13.06
C MET A 313 5.46 -24.19 -12.06
N ILE A 314 6.34 -25.13 -11.74
CA ILE A 314 7.50 -24.86 -10.85
C ILE A 314 8.42 -23.85 -11.52
N LEU A 315 8.70 -24.00 -12.82
CA LEU A 315 9.49 -23.04 -13.58
C LEU A 315 8.83 -21.65 -13.59
N LEU A 316 7.52 -21.58 -13.82
CA LEU A 316 6.77 -20.31 -13.78
C LEU A 316 6.82 -19.67 -12.39
N MET A 317 6.65 -20.47 -11.33
CA MET A 317 6.75 -20.00 -9.94
C MET A 317 8.15 -19.46 -9.63
N ALA A 318 9.19 -20.19 -10.03
CA ALA A 318 10.58 -19.77 -9.87
C ALA A 318 10.88 -18.48 -10.64
N CYS A 319 10.40 -18.35 -11.88
CA CYS A 319 10.55 -17.12 -12.68
C CYS A 319 9.86 -15.92 -12.01
N ILE A 320 8.65 -16.08 -11.48
CA ILE A 320 7.93 -15.00 -10.78
C ILE A 320 8.67 -14.62 -9.49
N ALA A 321 9.08 -15.61 -8.70
CA ALA A 321 9.82 -15.39 -7.46
C ALA A 321 11.17 -14.69 -7.71
N LEU A 322 11.91 -15.13 -8.74
CA LEU A 322 13.17 -14.50 -9.16
C LEU A 322 12.95 -13.06 -9.61
N ARG A 323 11.89 -12.81 -10.39
CA ARG A 323 11.56 -11.44 -10.84
C ARG A 323 11.22 -10.54 -9.67
N GLU A 324 10.43 -11.02 -8.72
CA GLU A 324 10.03 -10.23 -7.55
C GLU A 324 11.22 -9.98 -6.60
N TRP A 325 12.05 -11.00 -6.40
CA TRP A 325 13.32 -10.85 -5.69
C TRP A 325 14.24 -9.83 -6.36
N ALA A 326 14.41 -9.91 -7.68
CA ALA A 326 15.21 -8.96 -8.45
C ALA A 326 14.64 -7.53 -8.37
N GLY A 327 13.31 -7.38 -8.45
CA GLY A 327 12.64 -6.09 -8.32
C GLY A 327 12.85 -5.46 -6.94
N ASN A 328 12.61 -6.22 -5.87
CA ASN A 328 12.83 -5.74 -4.50
C ASN A 328 14.30 -5.40 -4.23
N THR A 329 15.23 -6.18 -4.79
CA THR A 329 16.67 -5.95 -4.68
C THR A 329 17.08 -4.67 -5.40
N LEU A 330 16.52 -4.42 -6.60
CA LEU A 330 16.76 -3.20 -7.35
C LEU A 330 16.22 -1.96 -6.61
N GLU A 331 14.99 -2.02 -6.09
CA GLU A 331 14.41 -0.94 -5.26
C GLU A 331 15.30 -0.66 -4.03
N ALA A 332 15.79 -1.70 -3.36
CA ALA A 332 16.69 -1.57 -2.22
C ALA A 332 18.04 -0.94 -2.60
N HIS A 333 18.63 -1.32 -3.74
CA HIS A 333 19.88 -0.74 -4.24
C HIS A 333 19.72 0.72 -4.64
N GLN A 334 18.61 1.09 -5.29
CA GLN A 334 18.34 2.50 -5.63
C GLN A 334 18.19 3.34 -4.37
N ALA A 335 17.40 2.88 -3.39
CA ALA A 335 17.26 3.57 -2.12
C ALA A 335 18.59 3.69 -1.36
N ALA A 336 19.42 2.64 -1.40
CA ALA A 336 20.75 2.67 -0.81
C ALA A 336 21.71 3.61 -1.56
N ALA A 337 21.65 3.67 -2.89
CA ALA A 337 22.46 4.56 -3.71
C ALA A 337 22.11 6.03 -3.44
N VAL A 338 20.81 6.36 -3.34
CA VAL A 338 20.34 7.70 -2.94
C VAL A 338 20.85 8.06 -1.55
N ARG A 339 20.63 7.21 -0.54
CA ARG A 339 21.13 7.43 0.83
C ARG A 339 22.65 7.59 0.87
N ARG A 340 23.39 6.81 0.07
CA ARG A 340 24.86 6.88 0.01
C ARG A 340 25.31 8.21 -0.61
N SER A 341 24.67 8.65 -1.68
CA SER A 341 24.95 9.95 -2.31
C SER A 341 24.67 11.11 -1.35
N GLU A 342 23.52 11.10 -0.67
CA GLU A 342 23.18 12.10 0.35
C GLU A 342 24.16 12.13 1.52
N ALA A 343 24.56 10.95 2.03
CA ALA A 343 25.54 10.86 3.11
C ALA A 343 26.93 11.39 2.67
N GLN A 344 27.36 11.08 1.44
CA GLN A 344 28.61 11.60 0.89
C GLN A 344 28.58 13.12 0.73
N LEU A 345 27.49 13.68 0.20
CA LEU A 345 27.32 15.13 0.09
C LEU A 345 27.30 15.83 1.45
N ARG A 346 26.58 15.27 2.44
CA ARG A 346 26.59 15.78 3.82
C ARG A 346 27.99 15.74 4.44
N GLN A 347 28.74 14.67 4.22
CA GLN A 347 30.10 14.54 4.71
C GLN A 347 31.02 15.59 4.08
N ILE A 348 30.98 15.77 2.75
CA ILE A 348 31.76 16.80 2.04
C ILE A 348 31.42 18.20 2.56
N PHE A 349 30.13 18.49 2.76
CA PHE A 349 29.67 19.76 3.32
C PHE A 349 30.25 19.98 4.73
N SER A 350 30.16 18.99 5.61
CA SER A 350 30.61 19.07 7.01
C SER A 350 32.12 19.31 7.14
N ILE A 351 32.94 18.52 6.42
CA ILE A 351 34.41 18.55 6.56
C ILE A 351 35.10 19.64 5.72
N SER A 352 34.36 20.35 4.88
CA SER A 352 34.93 21.41 4.04
C SER A 352 35.55 22.50 4.93
N PRO A 353 36.83 22.87 4.72
CA PRO A 353 37.50 23.91 5.51
C PRO A 353 37.00 25.33 5.16
N VAL A 354 36.13 25.46 4.17
CA VAL A 354 35.50 26.73 3.79
C VAL A 354 34.23 26.89 4.61
N MET A 355 34.10 28.02 5.31
CA MET A 355 32.89 28.35 6.06
C MET A 355 31.70 28.38 5.10
N THR A 356 30.76 27.45 5.26
CA THR A 356 29.62 27.30 4.34
C THR A 356 28.32 27.42 5.10
N THR A 357 27.39 28.19 4.54
CA THR A 357 26.08 28.48 5.12
C THR A 357 25.01 28.35 4.05
N ILE A 358 23.84 27.89 4.46
CA ILE A 358 22.62 27.94 3.69
C ILE A 358 21.66 28.81 4.49
N THR A 359 21.24 29.93 3.89
CA THR A 359 20.30 30.86 4.51
C THR A 359 19.09 31.04 3.62
N ARG A 360 17.92 31.20 4.21
CA ARG A 360 16.72 31.47 3.44
C ARG A 360 16.75 32.90 2.90
N ARG A 361 16.37 33.07 1.62
CA ARG A 361 16.55 34.35 0.93
C ARG A 361 15.69 35.47 1.48
N HIS A 362 14.44 35.19 1.88
CA HIS A 362 13.47 36.22 2.24
C HIS A 362 13.70 36.82 3.64
N ASP A 363 14.07 36.02 4.64
CA ASP A 363 14.26 36.44 6.04
C ASP A 363 15.72 36.35 6.51
N GLY A 364 16.60 35.70 5.74
CA GLY A 364 18.01 35.52 6.07
C GLY A 364 18.25 34.53 7.22
N MET A 365 17.29 33.66 7.54
CA MET A 365 17.45 32.65 8.59
C MET A 365 18.42 31.56 8.16
N PHE A 366 19.27 31.10 9.07
CA PHE A 366 20.13 29.94 8.82
C PHE A 366 19.28 28.66 8.73
N VAL A 367 19.39 27.99 7.57
CA VAL A 367 18.80 26.69 7.29
C VAL A 367 19.82 25.59 7.59
N ASP A 368 21.08 25.80 7.21
CA ASP A 368 22.17 24.89 7.55
C ASP A 368 23.53 25.59 7.56
N VAL A 369 24.51 25.02 8.26
CA VAL A 369 25.89 25.53 8.37
C VAL A 369 26.87 24.37 8.51
N ASN A 370 28.07 24.46 7.95
CA ASN A 370 29.08 23.41 8.14
C ASN A 370 29.95 23.63 9.39
N ASP A 371 30.80 22.64 9.70
CA ASP A 371 31.59 22.65 10.94
C ASP A 371 32.62 23.79 10.94
N ALA A 372 33.23 24.10 9.79
CA ALA A 372 34.16 25.24 9.66
C ALA A 372 33.50 26.59 10.03
N TYR A 373 32.22 26.79 9.70
CA TYR A 373 31.49 27.99 10.12
C TYR A 373 31.31 28.05 11.64
N LEU A 374 30.97 26.93 12.27
CA LEU A 374 30.80 26.83 13.73
C LEU A 374 32.12 27.08 14.46
N GLU A 375 33.20 26.44 14.01
CA GLU A 375 34.55 26.58 14.60
C GLU A 375 35.08 28.01 14.49
N THR A 376 34.93 28.64 13.32
CA THR A 376 35.46 30.00 13.09
C THR A 376 34.66 31.07 13.83
N THR A 377 33.34 30.91 13.91
CA THR A 377 32.45 31.92 14.52
C THR A 377 32.24 31.70 16.03
N GLY A 378 32.49 30.49 16.53
CA GLY A 378 32.31 30.11 17.93
C GLY A 378 30.85 29.91 18.36
N TYR A 379 29.90 29.89 17.42
CA TYR A 379 28.49 29.59 17.69
C TYR A 379 28.24 28.08 17.64
N ARG A 380 27.27 27.60 18.41
CA ARG A 380 26.74 26.24 18.28
C ARG A 380 25.63 26.20 17.23
N ARG A 381 25.44 25.04 16.60
CA ARG A 381 24.47 24.86 15.51
C ARG A 381 23.04 25.23 15.94
N ASP A 382 22.63 24.81 17.13
CA ASP A 382 21.32 25.11 17.75
C ASP A 382 21.12 26.60 18.08
N GLU A 383 22.20 27.39 18.18
CA GLU A 383 22.13 28.84 18.37
C GLU A 383 21.94 29.59 17.05
N LEU A 384 22.29 28.97 15.91
CA LEU A 384 22.25 29.57 14.58
C LEU A 384 20.96 29.24 13.83
N LEU A 385 20.58 27.96 13.82
CA LEU A 385 19.46 27.48 13.00
C LEU A 385 18.16 28.18 13.38
N GLY A 386 17.44 28.67 12.36
CA GLY A 386 16.20 29.44 12.54
C GLY A 386 16.37 30.87 13.03
N ARG A 387 17.60 31.37 13.17
CA ARG A 387 17.90 32.79 13.45
C ARG A 387 18.56 33.46 12.25
N SER A 388 18.40 34.77 12.12
CA SER A 388 19.06 35.52 11.05
C SER A 388 20.43 36.06 11.47
N SER A 389 21.33 36.24 10.51
CA SER A 389 22.65 36.87 10.76
C SER A 389 22.56 38.32 11.28
N THR A 390 21.43 39.00 11.04
CA THR A 390 21.13 40.33 11.59
C THR A 390 20.70 40.27 13.05
N GLN A 391 19.82 39.32 13.41
CA GLN A 391 19.40 39.11 14.80
C GLN A 391 20.60 38.76 15.70
N LEU A 392 21.58 38.05 15.15
CA LEU A 392 22.82 37.66 15.86
C LEU A 392 23.91 38.74 15.80
N GLY A 393 23.69 39.88 15.14
CA GLY A 393 24.67 40.97 15.09
C GLY A 393 26.01 40.61 14.45
N MET A 394 26.02 39.66 13.51
CA MET A 394 27.25 39.11 12.93
C MET A 394 27.93 40.05 11.94
N TRP A 395 27.23 41.04 11.42
CA TRP A 395 27.80 42.03 10.51
C TRP A 395 28.45 43.16 11.31
N LYS A 396 29.74 43.43 11.09
CA LYS A 396 30.41 44.55 11.78
C LYS A 396 29.69 45.87 11.52
N GLN A 397 29.34 46.12 10.25
CA GLN A 397 28.50 47.24 9.84
C GLN A 397 27.19 46.69 9.26
N PRO A 398 26.02 47.04 9.82
CA PRO A 398 24.73 46.57 9.29
C PRO A 398 24.50 46.91 7.81
N GLN A 399 25.13 47.98 7.31
CA GLN A 399 25.04 48.43 5.92
C GLN A 399 25.69 47.44 4.93
N ASP A 400 26.68 46.66 5.36
CA ASP A 400 27.36 45.70 4.49
C ASP A 400 26.42 44.57 4.04
N ARG A 401 25.46 44.20 4.90
CA ARG A 401 24.41 43.24 4.53
C ARG A 401 23.52 43.78 3.42
N GLN A 402 23.13 45.05 3.51
CA GLN A 402 22.29 45.65 2.50
C GLN A 402 23.01 45.72 1.16
N ARG A 403 24.29 46.13 1.17
CA ARG A 403 25.14 46.12 -0.04
C ARG A 403 25.25 44.73 -0.67
N MET A 404 25.38 43.69 0.16
CA MET A 404 25.41 42.31 -0.31
C MET A 404 24.07 41.92 -0.97
N ILE A 405 22.92 42.25 -0.37
CA ILE A 405 21.60 41.96 -0.96
C ILE A 405 21.42 42.71 -2.29
N ASP A 406 21.77 44.00 -2.34
CA ASP A 406 21.61 44.83 -3.54
C ASP A 406 22.48 44.30 -4.69
N GLN A 407 23.73 43.90 -4.41
CA GLN A 407 24.61 43.29 -5.41
C GLN A 407 24.09 41.94 -5.90
N LEU A 408 23.52 41.13 -5.00
CA LEU A 408 22.95 39.84 -5.33
C LEU A 408 21.72 39.99 -6.23
N GLN A 409 20.86 40.98 -5.96
CA GLN A 409 19.71 41.30 -6.81
C GLN A 409 20.14 41.79 -8.20
N ALA A 410 21.19 42.60 -8.28
CA ALA A 410 21.67 43.15 -9.54
C ALA A 410 22.41 42.11 -10.42
N LYS A 411 23.20 41.22 -9.81
CA LYS A 411 24.12 40.31 -10.54
C LYS A 411 23.72 38.84 -10.51
N GLY A 412 22.73 38.46 -9.70
CA GLY A 412 22.27 37.08 -9.51
C GLY A 412 23.22 36.20 -8.68
N SER A 413 24.51 36.51 -8.61
CA SER A 413 25.48 35.87 -7.71
C SER A 413 26.61 36.83 -7.36
N ILE A 414 27.32 36.57 -6.27
CA ILE A 414 28.46 37.36 -5.82
C ILE A 414 29.65 36.43 -5.62
N ARG A 415 30.81 36.86 -6.12
CA ARG A 415 32.10 36.18 -5.88
C ARG A 415 33.08 37.20 -5.31
N GLY A 416 33.79 36.82 -4.25
CA GLY A 416 34.84 37.64 -3.66
C GLY A 416 34.34 38.93 -3.02
N PHE A 417 33.32 38.85 -2.17
CA PHE A 417 32.80 39.95 -1.37
C PHE A 417 33.62 40.06 -0.08
N ASP A 418 34.40 41.13 0.05
CA ASP A 418 35.12 41.44 1.28
C ASP A 418 34.11 41.82 2.37
N GLN A 419 34.11 41.07 3.46
CA GLN A 419 33.21 41.25 4.59
C GLN A 419 33.97 41.14 5.90
N GLN A 420 33.53 41.89 6.90
CA GLN A 420 33.98 41.74 8.28
C GLN A 420 32.84 41.17 9.13
N ILE A 421 33.04 39.96 9.66
CA ILE A 421 32.09 39.27 10.53
C ILE A 421 32.52 39.36 12.00
N ARG A 422 31.53 39.40 12.89
CA ARG A 422 31.71 39.38 14.34
C ARG A 422 31.40 37.99 14.88
N THR A 423 32.37 37.38 15.56
CA THR A 423 32.22 36.09 16.22
C THR A 423 31.42 36.22 17.53
N LYS A 424 31.06 35.09 18.14
CA LYS A 424 30.37 35.07 19.45
C LYS A 424 31.17 35.76 20.57
N SER A 425 32.51 35.66 20.53
CA SER A 425 33.39 36.33 21.49
C SER A 425 33.54 37.85 21.24
N GLY A 426 32.99 38.36 20.13
CA GLY A 426 33.13 39.75 19.71
C GLY A 426 34.36 40.03 18.85
N GLU A 427 35.20 39.03 18.55
CA GLU A 427 36.33 39.18 17.63
C GLU A 427 35.83 39.51 16.21
N ILE A 428 36.53 40.40 15.52
CA ILE A 428 36.26 40.70 14.12
C ILE A 428 37.16 39.82 13.24
N ARG A 429 36.54 39.08 12.33
CA ARG A 429 37.20 38.28 11.29
C ARG A 429 36.99 38.92 9.93
N GLU A 430 38.06 38.98 9.15
CA GLU A 430 38.01 39.38 7.75
C GLU A 430 37.78 38.15 6.89
N VAL A 431 36.70 38.16 6.11
CA VAL A 431 36.29 37.01 5.30
C VAL A 431 36.02 37.43 3.87
N LEU A 432 36.49 36.60 2.95
CA LEU A 432 36.18 36.71 1.53
C LEU A 432 35.01 35.77 1.21
N ALA A 433 33.83 36.34 1.00
CA ALA A 433 32.58 35.58 0.86
C ALA A 433 32.09 35.52 -0.59
N SER A 434 31.43 34.44 -0.96
CA SER A 434 30.72 34.28 -2.22
C SER A 434 29.30 33.79 -1.92
N PHE A 435 28.33 34.30 -2.66
CA PHE A 435 26.92 34.00 -2.45
C PHE A 435 26.27 33.62 -3.77
N ALA A 436 25.55 32.50 -3.78
CA ALA A 436 24.80 32.03 -4.93
C ALA A 436 23.39 31.58 -4.51
N PRO A 437 22.34 31.93 -5.27
CA PRO A 437 20.99 31.44 -5.02
C PRO A 437 20.91 29.95 -5.34
N ILE A 438 20.22 29.20 -4.48
CA ILE A 438 19.92 27.78 -4.65
C ILE A 438 18.46 27.53 -4.29
N LEU A 439 17.87 26.48 -4.85
CA LEU A 439 16.51 26.06 -4.53
C LEU A 439 16.59 24.77 -3.71
N ILE A 440 15.98 24.76 -2.52
CA ILE A 440 15.89 23.58 -1.65
C ILE A 440 14.42 23.41 -1.29
N GLU A 441 13.83 22.24 -1.60
CA GLU A 441 12.43 21.93 -1.28
C GLU A 441 11.45 23.04 -1.73
N ASP A 442 11.64 23.58 -2.93
CA ASP A 442 10.89 24.70 -3.51
C ASP A 442 10.99 26.04 -2.74
N GLU A 443 11.90 26.15 -1.78
CA GLU A 443 12.19 27.38 -1.03
C GLU A 443 13.47 28.06 -1.55
N GLU A 444 13.37 29.35 -1.88
CA GLU A 444 14.52 30.14 -2.32
C GLU A 444 15.53 30.35 -1.18
N CYS A 445 16.71 29.76 -1.34
CA CYS A 445 17.82 29.81 -0.39
C CYS A 445 19.05 30.47 -1.01
N LEU A 446 20.01 30.81 -0.16
CA LEU A 446 21.30 31.37 -0.49
C LEU A 446 22.40 30.51 0.11
N LEU A 447 23.25 29.98 -0.78
CA LEU A 447 24.50 29.34 -0.42
C LEU A 447 25.58 30.41 -0.25
N GLY A 448 26.06 30.59 0.97
CA GLY A 448 27.21 31.43 1.29
C GLY A 448 28.44 30.57 1.55
N ALA A 449 29.54 30.85 0.86
CA ALA A 449 30.85 30.24 1.11
C ALA A 449 31.87 31.34 1.43
N ALA A 450 32.57 31.24 2.55
CA ALA A 450 33.49 32.26 3.04
C ALA A 450 34.83 31.67 3.47
N LEU A 451 35.91 32.36 3.10
CA LEU A 451 37.27 32.06 3.53
C LEU A 451 37.71 33.08 4.57
N ASP A 452 38.16 32.64 5.74
CA ASP A 452 38.79 33.52 6.74
C ASP A 452 40.18 33.93 6.23
N ILE A 453 40.34 35.23 5.96
CA ILE A 453 41.60 35.85 5.50
C ILE A 453 42.22 36.72 6.58
N THR A 454 41.72 36.69 7.81
CA THR A 454 42.18 37.53 8.93
C THR A 454 43.68 37.41 9.17
N ALA A 455 44.22 36.19 9.20
CA ALA A 455 45.65 35.96 9.42
C ALA A 455 46.51 36.50 8.27
N ARG A 456 46.00 36.40 7.04
CA ARG A 456 46.66 36.92 5.84
C ARG A 456 46.72 38.44 5.86
N GLU A 457 45.62 39.10 6.20
CA GLU A 457 45.56 40.57 6.27
C GLU A 457 46.36 41.13 7.46
N ARG A 458 46.34 40.46 8.63
CA ARG A 458 47.20 40.84 9.77
C ARG A 458 48.69 40.77 9.41
N THR A 459 49.11 39.67 8.77
CA THR A 459 50.51 39.52 8.32
C THR A 459 50.90 40.59 7.30
N ALA A 460 50.02 40.87 6.33
CA ALA A 460 50.25 41.91 5.34
C ALA A 460 50.32 43.32 5.97
N ALA A 461 49.48 43.61 6.96
CA ALA A 461 49.49 44.88 7.68
C ALA A 461 50.76 45.08 8.52
N GLU A 462 51.21 44.05 9.24
CA GLU A 462 52.48 44.08 9.99
C GLU A 462 53.68 44.30 9.06
N MET A 463 53.73 43.60 7.92
CA MET A 463 54.77 43.81 6.91
C MET A 463 54.76 45.25 6.37
N ARG A 464 53.59 45.81 6.06
CA ARG A 464 53.47 47.22 5.62
C ARG A 464 53.91 48.20 6.72
N LYS A 465 53.63 47.90 7.99
CA LYS A 465 54.02 48.74 9.13
C LYS A 465 55.52 48.70 9.36
N LEU A 466 56.14 47.52 9.28
CA LEU A 466 57.60 47.35 9.35
C LEU A 466 58.30 48.07 8.20
N ALA A 467 57.80 47.91 6.97
CA ALA A 467 58.34 48.62 5.80
C ALA A 467 58.29 50.15 5.99
N ARG A 468 57.14 50.68 6.43
CA ARG A 468 57.00 52.13 6.72
C ARG A 468 57.91 52.60 7.86
N ALA A 469 58.11 51.78 8.89
CA ALA A 469 59.01 52.11 9.99
C ALA A 469 60.46 52.18 9.52
N LEU A 470 60.89 51.24 8.67
CA LEU A 470 62.21 51.22 8.03
C LEU A 470 62.42 52.43 7.12
N GLU A 471 61.41 52.82 6.33
CA GLU A 471 61.45 54.02 5.47
C GLU A 471 61.53 55.33 6.28
N GLN A 472 61.04 55.35 7.52
CA GLN A 472 61.02 56.55 8.38
C GLN A 472 62.23 56.66 9.33
N THR A 473 63.00 55.59 9.51
CA THR A 473 64.27 55.66 10.23
C THR A 473 65.34 56.36 9.40
N ALA A 474 66.03 57.34 9.98
CA ALA A 474 67.14 58.07 9.36
C ALA A 474 68.47 57.26 9.30
N ASP A 475 68.42 55.97 9.64
CA ASP A 475 69.56 55.06 9.63
C ASP A 475 69.59 54.22 8.34
N ILE A 476 70.77 54.03 7.75
CA ILE A 476 70.95 53.13 6.60
C ILE A 476 70.81 51.69 7.09
N VAL A 477 69.69 51.05 6.75
CA VAL A 477 69.49 49.61 6.96
C VAL A 477 69.89 48.87 5.69
N MET A 478 70.94 48.07 5.76
CA MET A 478 71.44 47.23 4.66
C MET A 478 71.16 45.76 4.97
N ILE A 479 70.32 45.13 4.16
CA ILE A 479 70.03 43.69 4.25
C ILE A 479 70.98 42.98 3.30
N THR A 480 71.67 41.95 3.80
CA THR A 480 72.55 41.11 2.97
C THR A 480 72.16 39.66 3.04
N ASP A 481 72.41 38.93 1.95
CA ASP A 481 72.39 37.47 1.96
C ASP A 481 73.50 36.90 2.88
N ARG A 482 73.53 35.57 3.06
CA ARG A 482 74.55 34.88 3.87
C ARG A 482 75.99 35.05 3.35
N VAL A 483 76.18 35.65 2.18
CA VAL A 483 77.47 35.85 1.50
C VAL A 483 77.83 37.34 1.41
N GLY A 484 77.03 38.23 2.01
CA GLY A 484 77.31 39.67 2.09
C GLY A 484 76.91 40.46 0.83
N ARG A 485 76.09 39.91 -0.07
CA ARG A 485 75.50 40.69 -1.18
C ARG A 485 74.26 41.43 -0.70
N ILE A 486 74.16 42.72 -1.05
CA ILE A 486 72.99 43.55 -0.76
C ILE A 486 71.81 43.05 -1.60
N GLU A 487 70.69 42.75 -0.94
CA GLU A 487 69.40 42.45 -1.60
C GLU A 487 68.58 43.71 -1.84
#